data_AF-A0A945R1L2-F1
#
_entry.id   AF-A0A945R1L2-F1
#
_cell.length_a   1.000
_cell.length_b   1.000
_cell.length_c   1.000
_cell.angle_alpha   90.00
_cell.angle_beta   90.00
_cell.angle_gamma   90.00
#
_symmetry.space_group_name_H-M   'P 1'
#
loop_
_entity.id
_entity.type
_entity.pdbx_description
1 polymer ?
#
loop_
_entity_poly.entity_id
_entity_poly.type
_entity_poly.pdbx_seq_one_letter_code
_entity_poly.pdbx_strand_id
1 'polypeptide(L)'
;MSEFTYTGIVTGLSLLVYYYTLYQSGMARGRFGVPAPSHDGPEDYQRYVRAHLNTLEHLVLFVPSLWLFALAVDPFWAAGIGVFWPIGRLLYALGYYQAPSKRMLGLMMSMPPIYIFVLGALIGFCLDLYNG
;
A
#
# COMPACT_ATOMS: atom_id res chain seq x y z
N MET A 1 7.24 6.07 22.29
CA MET A 1 6.11 6.51 21.44
C MET A 1 6.48 7.71 20.57
N SER A 2 7.09 8.77 21.12
CA SER A 2 7.49 9.97 20.35
C SER A 2 8.26 9.62 19.08
N GLU A 3 9.22 8.71 19.17
CA GLU A 3 10.09 8.27 18.07
C GLU A 3 9.34 7.65 16.87
N PHE A 4 8.32 6.82 17.14
CA PHE A 4 7.54 6.13 16.10
C PHE A 4 6.27 6.89 15.69
N THR A 5 6.07 8.11 16.17
CA THR A 5 4.83 8.87 15.93
C THR A 5 4.57 9.04 14.44
N TYR A 6 5.59 9.43 13.67
CA TYR A 6 5.45 9.63 12.23
C TYR A 6 5.23 8.31 11.48
N THR A 7 5.95 7.25 11.85
CA THR A 7 5.77 5.90 11.28
C THR A 7 4.36 5.36 11.53
N GLY A 8 3.83 5.58 12.73
CA GLY A 8 2.47 5.24 13.11
C GLY A 8 1.42 6.02 12.30
N ILE A 9 1.62 7.33 12.11
CA ILE A 9 0.75 8.15 11.25
C ILE A 9 0.74 7.63 9.81
N VAL A 10 1.92 7.33 9.23
CA VAL A 10 2.03 6.79 7.86
C VAL A 10 1.33 5.43 7.74
N THR A 11 1.47 4.57 8.76
CA THR A 11 0.74 3.30 8.83
C THR A 11 -0.78 3.55 8.84
N GLY A 12 -1.26 4.45 9.70
CA GLY A 12 -2.68 4.81 9.78
C GLY A 12 -3.24 5.35 8.47
N LEU A 13 -2.52 6.26 7.80
CA LEU A 13 -2.90 6.77 6.47
C LEU A 13 -2.97 5.66 5.43
N SER A 14 -2.03 4.71 5.46
CA SER A 14 -2.00 3.57 4.56
C SER A 14 -3.20 2.64 4.76
N LEU A 15 -3.60 2.42 6.01
CA LEU A 15 -4.82 1.67 6.34
C LEU A 15 -6.09 2.40 5.89
N LEU A 16 -6.14 3.74 6.00
CA LEU A 16 -7.26 4.52 5.48
C LEU A 16 -7.37 4.42 3.96
N VAL A 17 -6.26 4.45 3.22
CA VAL A 17 -6.26 4.22 1.76
C VAL A 17 -6.73 2.80 1.43
N TYR A 18 -6.30 1.80 2.20
CA TYR A 18 -6.82 0.44 2.05
C TYR A 18 -8.34 0.38 2.27
N TYR A 19 -8.85 0.93 3.38
CA TYR A 19 -10.30 1.00 3.64
C TYR A 19 -11.05 1.73 2.54
N TYR A 20 -10.48 2.79 1.98
CA TYR A 20 -11.07 3.48 0.83
C TYR A 20 -11.21 2.53 -0.36
N THR A 21 -10.15 1.82 -0.77
CA THR A 21 -10.25 0.88 -1.92
C THR A 21 -11.21 -0.28 -1.65
N LEU A 22 -11.23 -0.81 -0.41
CA LEU A 22 -12.16 -1.84 0.03
C LEU A 22 -13.60 -1.36 -0.13
N TYR A 23 -13.92 -0.19 0.42
CA TYR A 23 -15.24 0.42 0.34
C TYR A 23 -15.67 0.66 -1.11
N GLN A 24 -14.79 1.23 -1.95
CA GLN A 24 -15.08 1.47 -3.37
C GLN A 24 -15.37 0.17 -4.13
N SER A 25 -14.61 -0.90 -3.87
CA SER A 25 -14.87 -2.21 -4.49
C SER A 25 -16.20 -2.83 -4.06
N GLY A 26 -16.58 -2.66 -2.79
CA GLY A 26 -17.87 -3.10 -2.26
C GLY A 26 -19.04 -2.32 -2.88
N MET A 27 -18.94 -1.00 -2.93
CA MET A 27 -19.96 -0.14 -3.55
C MET A 27 -20.11 -0.40 -5.06
N ALA A 28 -19.03 -0.76 -5.74
CA ALA A 28 -19.08 -1.09 -7.16
C ALA A 28 -20.01 -2.28 -7.45
N ARG A 29 -20.17 -3.24 -6.53
CA ARG A 29 -21.14 -4.34 -6.68
C ARG A 29 -22.56 -3.83 -6.90
N GLY A 30 -23.03 -2.93 -6.04
CA GLY A 30 -24.34 -2.31 -6.18
C GLY A 30 -24.47 -1.45 -7.43
N ARG A 31 -23.42 -0.67 -7.75
CA ARG A 31 -23.40 0.20 -8.94
C ARG A 31 -23.50 -0.57 -10.26
N PHE A 32 -22.84 -1.72 -10.36
CA PHE A 32 -22.77 -2.52 -11.59
C PHE A 32 -23.68 -3.76 -11.56
N GLY A 33 -24.49 -3.94 -10.51
CA GLY A 33 -25.43 -5.06 -10.40
C GLY A 33 -24.78 -6.44 -10.28
N VAL A 34 -23.58 -6.53 -9.67
CA VAL A 34 -22.83 -7.80 -9.52
C VAL A 34 -23.12 -8.43 -8.16
N PRO A 35 -23.90 -9.53 -8.08
CA PRO A 35 -24.23 -10.17 -6.82
C PRO A 35 -23.01 -10.87 -6.20
N ALA A 36 -22.95 -10.91 -4.87
CA ALA A 36 -22.00 -11.78 -4.18
C ALA A 36 -22.35 -13.26 -4.45
N PRO A 37 -21.37 -14.18 -4.54
CA PRO A 37 -19.93 -13.97 -4.37
C PRO A 37 -19.19 -13.57 -5.67
N SER A 38 -19.90 -13.39 -6.79
CA SER A 38 -19.28 -13.20 -8.11
C SER A 38 -18.33 -12.00 -8.16
N HIS A 39 -17.21 -12.18 -8.85
CA HIS A 39 -16.34 -11.10 -9.30
C HIS A 39 -16.37 -10.93 -10.83
N ASP A 40 -17.22 -11.69 -11.51
CA ASP A 40 -17.46 -11.56 -12.94
C ASP A 40 -18.52 -10.49 -13.18
N GLY A 41 -18.17 -9.52 -14.02
CA GLY A 41 -18.98 -8.36 -14.31
C GLY A 41 -18.30 -7.47 -15.35
N PRO A 42 -18.85 -6.27 -15.62
CA PRO A 42 -18.28 -5.32 -16.58
C PRO A 42 -16.82 -4.99 -16.26
N GLU A 43 -16.03 -4.68 -17.29
CA GLU A 43 -14.61 -4.37 -17.12
C GLU A 43 -14.39 -3.26 -16.08
N ASP A 44 -15.22 -2.22 -16.08
CA ASP A 44 -15.17 -1.13 -15.11
C ASP A 44 -15.30 -1.65 -13.67
N TYR A 45 -16.25 -2.55 -13.38
CA TYR A 45 -16.38 -3.19 -12.07
C TYR A 45 -15.12 -3.97 -11.68
N GLN A 46 -14.58 -4.75 -12.62
CA GLN A 46 -13.37 -5.53 -12.38
C GLN A 46 -12.18 -4.63 -12.04
N ARG A 47 -12.08 -3.42 -12.60
CA ARG A 47 -11.02 -2.44 -12.24
C ARG A 47 -11.13 -2.00 -10.78
N TYR A 48 -12.34 -1.76 -10.26
CA TYR A 48 -12.53 -1.43 -8.83
C TYR A 48 -12.08 -2.58 -7.93
N VAL A 49 -12.46 -3.81 -8.26
CA VAL A 49 -12.04 -5.02 -7.53
C VAL A 49 -10.52 -5.18 -7.59
N ARG A 50 -9.90 -5.06 -8.77
CA ARG A 50 -8.46 -5.21 -8.96
C ARG A 50 -7.66 -4.13 -8.24
N ALA A 51 -8.14 -2.89 -8.19
CA ALA A 51 -7.47 -1.82 -7.45
C ALA A 51 -7.43 -2.13 -5.94
N HIS A 52 -8.53 -2.66 -5.39
CA HIS A 52 -8.60 -3.09 -4.00
C HIS A 52 -7.67 -4.28 -3.71
N LEU A 53 -7.79 -5.37 -4.50
CA LEU A 53 -6.97 -6.57 -4.29
C LEU A 53 -5.48 -6.28 -4.44
N ASN A 54 -5.07 -5.49 -5.44
CA ASN A 54 -3.68 -5.12 -5.58
C ASN A 54 -3.19 -4.24 -4.42
N THR A 55 -4.04 -3.37 -3.88
CA THR A 55 -3.68 -2.59 -2.69
C THR A 55 -3.53 -3.49 -1.47
N LEU A 56 -4.39 -4.48 -1.29
CA LEU A 56 -4.30 -5.49 -0.23
C LEU A 56 -2.99 -6.27 -0.30
N GLU A 57 -2.66 -6.83 -1.47
CA GLU A 57 -1.44 -7.61 -1.70
C GLU A 57 -0.17 -6.81 -1.33
N HIS A 58 -0.12 -5.53 -1.71
CA HIS A 58 1.03 -4.68 -1.38
C HIS A 58 1.02 -4.16 0.04
N LEU A 59 -0.14 -3.99 0.67
CA LEU A 59 -0.23 -3.56 2.07
C LEU A 59 0.42 -4.59 3.00
N VAL A 60 0.23 -5.88 2.71
CA VAL A 60 0.84 -7.00 3.45
C VAL A 60 2.36 -6.99 3.38
N LEU A 61 2.95 -6.44 2.30
CA LEU A 61 4.39 -6.22 2.22
C LEU A 61 4.81 -4.91 2.88
N PHE A 62 4.09 -3.83 2.60
CA PHE A 62 4.42 -2.48 3.04
C PHE A 62 4.39 -2.31 4.56
N VAL A 63 3.31 -2.70 5.24
CA VAL A 63 3.19 -2.43 6.68
C VAL A 63 4.27 -3.18 7.47
N PRO A 64 4.47 -4.50 7.32
CA PRO A 64 5.53 -5.20 8.04
C PRO A 64 6.92 -4.66 7.70
N SER A 65 7.23 -4.44 6.42
CA SER A 65 8.55 -3.93 6.02
C SER A 65 8.83 -2.52 6.55
N LEU A 66 7.84 -1.62 6.56
CA LEU A 66 7.96 -0.29 7.17
C LEU A 66 8.41 -0.37 8.64
N TRP A 67 7.77 -1.25 9.41
CA TRP A 67 8.10 -1.43 10.82
C TRP A 67 9.44 -2.14 11.03
N LEU A 68 9.76 -3.14 10.22
CA LEU A 68 11.09 -3.78 10.25
C LEU A 68 12.19 -2.77 9.96
N PHE A 69 12.01 -1.88 8.96
CA PHE A 69 12.98 -0.84 8.65
C PHE A 69 13.07 0.22 9.76
N ALA A 70 11.93 0.62 10.34
CA ALA A 70 11.91 1.55 11.46
C ALA A 70 12.68 1.03 12.68
N LEU A 71 12.63 -0.27 12.94
CA LEU A 71 13.32 -0.93 14.05
C LEU A 71 14.79 -1.21 13.75
N ALA A 72 15.11 -1.63 12.51
CA ALA A 72 16.46 -2.04 12.13
C ALA A 72 17.37 -0.88 11.70
N VAL A 73 16.79 0.22 11.22
CA VAL A 73 17.53 1.32 10.59
C VAL A 73 17.19 2.63 11.27
N ASP A 74 16.02 3.20 11.01
CA ASP A 74 15.60 4.47 11.60
C ASP A 74 14.10 4.76 11.36
N PRO A 75 13.33 5.13 12.39
CA PRO A 75 11.89 5.37 12.26
C PRO A 75 11.53 6.67 11.53
N PHE A 76 12.38 7.71 11.58
CA PHE A 76 12.16 8.96 10.87
C PHE A 76 12.29 8.75 9.35
N TRP A 77 13.33 8.04 8.90
CA TRP A 77 13.50 7.64 7.51
C TRP A 77 12.40 6.68 7.04
N ALA A 78 11.97 5.74 7.89
CA ALA A 78 10.83 4.89 7.60
C ALA A 78 9.58 5.72 7.28
N ALA A 79 9.28 6.76 8.08
CA ALA A 79 8.14 7.63 7.83
C ALA A 79 8.32 8.48 6.56
N GLY A 80 9.49 9.08 6.37
CA GLY A 80 9.79 9.95 5.22
C GLY A 80 9.69 9.23 3.88
N ILE A 81 10.18 8.00 3.80
CA ILE A 81 10.07 7.16 2.59
C ILE A 81 8.65 6.56 2.49
N GLY A 82 8.06 6.21 3.62
CA GLY A 82 6.80 5.48 3.68
C GLY A 82 5.61 6.32 3.21
N VAL A 83 5.64 7.63 3.38
CA VAL A 83 4.55 8.55 2.99
C VAL A 83 4.21 8.48 1.49
N PHE A 84 5.16 8.11 0.64
CA PHE A 84 4.94 7.97 -0.80
C PHE A 84 4.04 6.79 -1.15
N TRP A 85 3.99 5.75 -0.31
CA TRP A 85 3.17 4.57 -0.56
C TRP A 85 1.66 4.86 -0.55
N PRO A 86 1.06 5.44 0.52
CA PRO A 86 -0.38 5.72 0.54
C PRO A 86 -0.78 6.71 -0.57
N ILE A 87 0.05 7.72 -0.85
CA ILE A 87 -0.18 8.67 -1.96
C ILE A 87 -0.20 7.93 -3.29
N GLY A 88 0.83 7.12 -3.57
CA GLY A 88 0.91 6.34 -4.80
C GLY A 88 -0.25 5.35 -4.94
N ARG A 89 -0.72 4.74 -3.85
CA ARG A 89 -1.88 3.82 -3.86
C ARG A 89 -3.20 4.52 -4.14
N LEU A 90 -3.39 5.72 -3.60
CA LEU A 90 -4.56 6.52 -3.92
C LEU A 90 -4.56 6.92 -5.40
N LEU A 91 -3.42 7.39 -5.93
CA LEU A 91 -3.27 7.72 -7.36
C LEU A 91 -3.46 6.49 -8.26
N TYR A 92 -2.93 5.34 -7.83
CA TYR A 92 -3.11 4.06 -8.53
C TYR A 92 -4.58 3.71 -8.65
N ALA A 93 -5.32 3.73 -7.53
CA ALA A 93 -6.74 3.38 -7.50
C ALA A 93 -7.57 4.34 -8.36
N LEU A 94 -7.41 5.65 -8.16
CA LEU A 94 -8.15 6.68 -8.90
C LEU A 94 -7.87 6.62 -10.41
N GLY A 95 -6.61 6.38 -10.79
CA GLY A 95 -6.24 6.18 -12.19
C GLY A 95 -6.87 4.92 -12.77
N TYR A 96 -6.81 3.80 -12.04
CA TYR A 96 -7.32 2.52 -12.52
C TYR A 96 -8.85 2.52 -12.68
N TYR A 97 -9.58 3.22 -11.81
CA TYR A 97 -11.04 3.40 -11.97
C TYR A 97 -11.41 4.08 -13.28
N GLN A 98 -10.54 4.96 -13.81
CA GLN A 98 -10.76 5.65 -15.08
C GLN A 98 -10.34 4.81 -16.29
N ALA A 99 -9.13 4.23 -16.25
CA ALA A 99 -8.62 3.41 -17.34
C ALA A 99 -7.46 2.51 -16.88
N PRO A 100 -7.29 1.30 -17.45
CA PRO A 100 -6.21 0.39 -17.08
C PRO A 100 -4.80 0.97 -17.23
N SER A 101 -4.58 1.85 -18.21
CA SER A 101 -3.29 2.49 -18.48
C SER A 101 -2.92 3.58 -17.46
N LYS A 102 -3.91 4.24 -16.87
CA LYS A 102 -3.71 5.37 -15.94
C LYS A 102 -3.21 4.96 -14.55
N ARG A 103 -3.18 3.65 -14.26
CA ARG A 103 -2.70 3.11 -12.97
C ARG A 103 -1.17 3.20 -12.81
N MET A 104 -0.42 3.33 -13.91
CA MET A 104 1.04 3.14 -13.90
C MET A 104 1.78 4.14 -13.03
N LEU A 105 1.39 5.42 -13.05
CA LEU A 105 2.05 6.46 -12.27
C LEU A 105 1.99 6.16 -10.76
N GLY A 106 0.81 5.81 -10.26
CA GLY A 106 0.63 5.44 -8.85
C GLY A 106 1.39 4.16 -8.47
N LEU A 107 1.49 3.21 -9.40
CA LEU A 107 2.28 1.99 -9.21
C LEU A 107 3.77 2.31 -9.05
N MET A 108 4.32 3.11 -9.96
CA MET A 108 5.74 3.50 -9.94
C MET A 108 6.12 4.31 -8.70
N MET A 109 5.18 5.08 -8.14
CA MET A 109 5.39 5.80 -6.89
C MET A 109 5.33 4.90 -5.65
N SER A 110 4.42 3.93 -5.64
CA SER A 110 4.16 3.11 -4.44
C SER A 110 5.02 1.85 -4.32
N MET A 111 5.71 1.41 -5.36
CA MET A 111 6.59 0.22 -5.27
C MET A 111 7.95 0.46 -4.59
N PRO A 112 8.71 1.52 -4.93
CA PRO A 112 10.05 1.71 -4.38
C PRO A 112 10.14 1.67 -2.85
N PRO A 113 9.19 2.28 -2.08
CA PRO A 113 9.23 2.19 -0.62
C PRO A 113 9.27 0.76 -0.09
N ILE A 114 8.53 -0.18 -0.69
CA ILE A 114 8.51 -1.58 -0.26
C ILE A 114 9.91 -2.20 -0.42
N TYR A 115 10.54 -2.04 -1.59
CA TYR A 115 11.86 -2.62 -1.84
C TYR A 115 12.93 -2.01 -0.93
N ILE A 116 12.88 -0.69 -0.73
CA ILE A 116 13.80 0.00 0.18
C ILE A 116 13.65 -0.55 1.61
N PHE A 117 12.43 -0.73 2.08
CA PHE A 117 12.19 -1.24 3.43
C PHE A 117 12.58 -2.70 3.61
N VAL A 118 12.21 -3.57 2.68
CA VAL A 118 12.57 -5.00 2.77
C VAL A 118 14.09 -5.19 2.75
N LEU A 119 14.78 -4.57 1.79
CA LEU A 119 16.23 -4.71 1.67
C LEU A 119 16.96 -3.99 2.80
N GLY A 120 16.53 -2.76 3.13
CA GLY A 120 17.14 -1.98 4.19
C GLY A 120 17.00 -2.63 5.56
N ALA A 121 15.83 -3.18 5.88
CA ALA A 121 15.62 -3.90 7.13
C ALA A 121 16.48 -5.17 7.21
N LEU A 122 16.54 -5.96 6.12
CA LEU A 122 17.37 -7.16 6.08
C LEU A 122 18.85 -6.83 6.29
N ILE A 123 19.36 -5.80 5.62
CA ILE A 123 20.75 -5.34 5.78
C ILE A 123 20.97 -4.85 7.22
N GLY A 124 20.06 -4.03 7.76
CA GLY A 124 20.16 -3.48 9.11
C GLY A 124 20.28 -4.57 10.18
N PHE A 125 19.39 -5.56 10.15
CA PHE A 125 19.45 -6.68 11.11
C PHE A 125 20.69 -7.57 10.91
N CYS A 126 21.15 -7.79 9.68
CA CYS A 126 22.39 -8.52 9.44
C CYS A 126 23.63 -7.79 10.00
N LEU A 127 23.67 -6.46 9.90
CA LEU A 127 24.74 -5.65 10.47
C LEU A 127 24.70 -5.65 12.00
N ASP A 128 23.51 -5.57 12.60
CA ASP A 128 23.33 -5.65 14.05
C ASP A 128 23.86 -7.00 14.59
N LEU A 129 23.55 -8.10 13.91
CA LEU A 129 24.07 -9.43 14.26
C LEU A 129 25.60 -9.53 14.15
N TYR A 130 26.22 -8.83 13.20
CA TYR A 130 27.69 -8.85 13.04
C TYR A 130 28.41 -7.99 14.08
N ASN A 131 27.76 -6.92 14.55
CA ASN A 131 28.34 -5.95 15.48
C ASN A 131 28.09 -6.28 16.96
N GLY A 132 27.13 -7.16 17.25
CA GLY A 132 26.84 -7.67 18.60
C GLY A 132 27.69 -8.88 18.98
#